data_AF-K1T604-F1
#
_entry.id   AF-K1T604-F1
#
_cell.length_a   1.000
_cell.length_b   1.000
_cell.length_c   1.000
_cell.angle_alpha   90.00
_cell.angle_beta   90.00
_cell.angle_gamma   90.00
#
_symmetry.space_group_name_H-M   'P 1'
#
loop_
_entity.id
_entity.type
_entity.pdbx_description
1 polymer ?
#
loop_
_entity_poly.entity_id
_entity_poly.type
_entity_poly.pdbx_seq_one_letter_code
_entity_poly.pdbx_strand_id
1 'polypeptide(L)'
;KSKEIIRLSNENGFCHKRVASLLCAATALKQNMSEIYKTSLKKKKLHELTGDILLQFEPVSDKKGKIENRFLSGVTPKGLITFTNTVKNLADDITVIRDESGITEKLLADIADYSASIGYDVIVCRDVLFPEKTAHVLIPEKRLAYVTSCDAFPINIKGAKHISADKYCDKNILSKYDSELCFYKENIKTLLLKCVDILKEAKDIHDELEDCYISEMDFGALDRLTEDLIKE
;
A
#
# COMPACT_ATOMS: atom_id res chain seq x y z
N LYS A 1 -38.56 7.70 4.04
CA LYS A 1 -37.31 7.08 3.54
C LYS A 1 -36.38 8.05 2.80
N SER A 2 -36.83 8.96 1.91
CA SER A 2 -35.91 9.93 1.25
C SER A 2 -35.07 10.78 2.23
N LYS A 3 -35.67 11.33 3.30
CA LYS A 3 -34.94 12.07 4.35
C LYS A 3 -33.92 11.20 5.10
N GLU A 4 -34.21 9.91 5.25
CA GLU A 4 -33.38 8.94 5.96
C GLU A 4 -32.19 8.51 5.12
N ILE A 5 -32.39 8.24 3.82
CA ILE A 5 -31.31 8.00 2.85
C ILE A 5 -30.36 9.20 2.80
N ILE A 6 -30.89 10.43 2.74
CA ILE A 6 -30.07 11.66 2.76
C ILE A 6 -29.28 11.75 4.07
N ARG A 7 -29.90 11.45 5.22
CA ARG A 7 -29.25 11.46 6.53
C ARG A 7 -28.09 10.47 6.58
N LEU A 8 -28.35 9.19 6.29
CA LEU A 8 -27.33 8.13 6.32
C LEU A 8 -26.22 8.39 5.30
N SER A 9 -26.55 8.87 4.10
CA SER A 9 -25.54 9.28 3.10
C SER A 9 -24.63 10.39 3.61
N ASN A 10 -25.17 11.37 4.33
CA ASN A 10 -24.39 12.45 4.93
C ASN A 10 -23.51 11.93 6.09
N GLU A 11 -24.04 11.05 6.93
CA GLU A 11 -23.30 10.42 8.04
C GLU A 11 -22.14 9.56 7.50
N ASN A 12 -22.37 8.75 6.47
CA ASN A 12 -21.32 7.97 5.80
C ASN A 12 -20.25 8.88 5.18
N GLY A 13 -20.69 9.93 4.46
CA GLY A 13 -19.79 10.93 3.89
C GLY A 13 -18.94 11.66 4.95
N PHE A 14 -19.51 11.90 6.14
CA PHE A 14 -18.79 12.47 7.27
C PHE A 14 -17.72 11.53 7.83
N CYS A 15 -18.00 10.22 7.91
CA CYS A 15 -17.02 9.21 8.30
C CYS A 15 -15.81 9.21 7.36
N HIS A 16 -16.03 9.23 6.04
CA HIS A 16 -14.93 9.30 5.06
C HIS A 16 -14.11 10.59 5.16
N LYS A 17 -14.73 11.74 5.44
CA LYS A 17 -14.00 13.01 5.69
C LYS A 17 -13.09 12.90 6.92
N ARG A 18 -13.57 12.27 7.99
CA ARG A 18 -12.76 12.04 9.21
C ARG A 18 -11.58 11.12 8.93
N VAL A 19 -11.79 10.04 8.18
CA VAL A 19 -10.73 9.12 7.75
C VAL A 19 -9.68 9.86 6.93
N ALA A 20 -10.09 10.67 5.94
CA ALA A 20 -9.15 11.46 5.14
C ALA A 20 -8.28 12.39 6.00
N SER A 21 -8.88 13.09 6.98
CA SER A 21 -8.15 13.95 7.91
C SER A 21 -7.11 13.18 8.75
N LEU A 22 -7.47 12.02 9.28
CA LEU A 22 -6.57 11.16 10.05
C LEU A 22 -5.43 10.58 9.19
N LEU A 23 -5.72 10.22 7.93
CA LEU A 23 -4.69 9.79 6.98
C LEU A 23 -3.70 10.93 6.70
N CYS A 24 -4.17 12.17 6.49
CA CYS A 24 -3.29 13.33 6.34
C CYS A 24 -2.39 13.53 7.58
N ALA A 25 -2.92 13.36 8.79
CA ALA A 25 -2.14 13.43 10.02
C ALA A 25 -1.07 12.32 10.07
N ALA A 26 -1.43 11.08 9.73
CA ALA A 26 -0.49 9.96 9.67
C ALA A 26 0.61 10.20 8.61
N THR A 27 0.25 10.73 7.44
CA THR A 27 1.20 11.12 6.39
C THR A 27 2.18 12.19 6.89
N ALA A 28 1.72 13.20 7.63
CA ALA A 28 2.59 14.23 8.19
C ALA A 28 3.61 13.65 9.19
N LEU A 29 3.19 12.75 10.08
CA LEU A 29 4.10 12.07 11.01
C LEU A 29 5.10 11.18 10.26
N LYS A 30 4.65 10.43 9.24
CA LYS A 30 5.53 9.58 8.43
C LYS A 30 6.53 10.41 7.63
N GLN A 31 6.14 11.59 7.16
CA GLN A 31 7.05 12.51 6.48
C GLN A 31 8.17 12.98 7.43
N ASN A 32 7.84 13.40 8.66
CA ASN A 32 8.84 13.80 9.66
C ASN A 32 9.81 12.65 9.98
N MET A 33 9.29 11.45 10.17
CA MET A 33 10.10 10.25 10.36
C MET A 33 11.03 10.01 9.14
N SER A 34 10.49 10.10 7.92
CA SER A 34 11.27 9.92 6.68
C SER A 34 12.42 10.93 6.58
N GLU A 35 12.19 12.20 6.95
CA GLU A 35 13.26 13.22 6.93
C GLU A 35 14.40 12.88 7.89
N ILE A 36 14.10 12.41 9.11
CA ILE A 36 15.14 11.95 10.05
C ILE A 36 15.96 10.82 9.42
N TYR A 37 15.29 9.81 8.85
CA TYR A 37 15.99 8.69 8.21
C TYR A 37 16.84 9.13 7.02
N LYS A 38 16.37 10.09 6.20
CA LYS A 38 17.13 10.65 5.07
C LYS A 38 18.43 11.31 5.52
N THR A 39 18.46 11.99 6.68
CA THR A 39 19.71 12.56 7.21
C THR A 39 20.72 11.50 7.61
N SER A 40 20.25 10.32 8.03
CA SER A 40 21.10 9.18 8.41
C SER A 40 21.50 8.28 7.22
N LEU A 41 20.89 8.46 6.05
CA LEU A 41 20.97 7.52 4.95
C LEU A 41 22.36 7.51 4.30
N LYS A 42 23.00 6.34 4.28
CA LYS A 42 24.24 6.07 3.54
C LYS A 42 23.91 5.84 2.06
N LYS A 43 23.54 6.92 1.36
CA LYS A 43 23.07 6.90 -0.05
C LYS A 43 23.92 6.04 -0.98
N LYS A 44 25.25 6.14 -0.85
CA LYS A 44 26.20 5.35 -1.65
C LYS A 44 25.98 3.84 -1.50
N LYS A 45 25.81 3.34 -0.27
CA LYS A 45 25.58 1.91 0.00
C LYS A 45 24.24 1.42 -0.53
N LEU A 46 23.19 2.25 -0.43
CA LEU A 46 21.89 1.89 -0.97
C LEU A 46 21.93 1.85 -2.51
N HIS A 47 22.65 2.78 -3.14
CA HIS A 47 22.86 2.79 -4.59
C HIS A 47 23.70 1.60 -5.06
N GLU A 48 24.74 1.21 -4.31
CA GLU A 48 25.52 -0.03 -4.57
C GLU A 48 24.59 -1.26 -4.53
N LEU A 49 23.74 -1.39 -3.51
CA LEU A 49 22.74 -2.47 -3.46
C LEU A 49 21.81 -2.46 -4.68
N THR A 50 21.30 -1.28 -5.09
CA THR A 50 20.48 -1.17 -6.30
C THR A 50 21.24 -1.71 -7.50
N GLY A 51 22.49 -1.27 -7.72
CA GLY A 51 23.33 -1.77 -8.80
C GLY A 51 23.53 -3.28 -8.79
N ASP A 52 23.85 -3.85 -7.63
CA ASP A 52 24.04 -5.30 -7.45
C ASP A 52 22.77 -6.10 -7.75
N ILE A 53 21.60 -5.53 -7.46
CA ILE A 53 20.30 -6.12 -7.81
C ILE A 53 20.11 -6.05 -9.33
N LEU A 54 20.27 -4.87 -9.94
CA LEU A 54 20.02 -4.68 -11.38
C LEU A 54 20.95 -5.54 -12.26
N LEU A 55 22.18 -5.81 -11.81
CA LEU A 55 23.12 -6.71 -12.52
C LEU A 55 22.64 -8.16 -12.63
N GLN A 56 21.64 -8.59 -11.85
CA GLN A 56 21.06 -9.93 -11.90
C GLN A 56 19.93 -10.07 -12.94
N PHE A 57 19.68 -9.01 -13.71
CA PHE A 57 18.64 -8.94 -14.70
C PHE A 57 19.22 -9.05 -16.10
N GLU A 58 18.60 -9.89 -16.91
CA GLU A 58 18.92 -10.06 -18.32
C GLU A 58 17.77 -9.49 -19.16
N PRO A 59 18.06 -8.76 -20.26
CA PRO A 59 17.04 -8.27 -21.16
C PRO A 59 16.22 -9.41 -21.79
N VAL A 60 14.91 -9.23 -21.81
CA VAL A 60 13.95 -10.19 -22.39
C VAL A 60 13.35 -9.71 -23.71
N SER A 61 13.38 -8.40 -23.96
CA SER A 61 12.82 -7.79 -25.17
C SER A 61 13.42 -6.41 -25.42
N ASP A 62 13.54 -6.02 -26.69
CA ASP A 62 13.88 -4.65 -27.10
C ASP A 62 12.71 -3.67 -26.91
N LYS A 63 11.50 -4.19 -26.66
CA LYS A 63 10.33 -3.37 -26.32
C LYS A 63 10.22 -3.22 -24.82
N LYS A 64 9.88 -2.01 -24.38
CA LYS A 64 9.58 -1.72 -22.98
C LYS A 64 8.38 -2.56 -22.51
N GLY A 65 8.52 -3.21 -21.37
CA GLY A 65 7.43 -3.90 -20.68
C GLY A 65 6.44 -2.94 -20.05
N LYS A 66 5.28 -3.45 -19.66
CA LYS A 66 4.18 -2.67 -19.07
C LYS A 66 4.43 -2.46 -17.58
N ILE A 67 4.08 -1.27 -17.10
CA ILE A 67 4.03 -0.95 -15.67
C ILE A 67 2.57 -0.83 -15.25
N GLU A 68 2.13 -1.72 -14.38
CA GLU A 68 0.79 -1.69 -13.81
C GLU A 68 0.82 -1.19 -12.36
N ASN A 69 -0.05 -0.24 -12.05
CA ASN A 69 -0.17 0.29 -10.69
C ASN A 69 -1.25 -0.44 -9.90
N ARG A 70 -0.92 -0.86 -8.68
CA ARG A 70 -1.84 -1.54 -7.75
C ARG A 70 -1.61 -1.05 -6.31
N PHE A 71 -2.49 -1.48 -5.41
CA PHE A 71 -2.24 -1.42 -3.97
C PHE A 71 -2.18 -2.86 -3.45
N LEU A 72 -1.15 -3.15 -2.65
CA LEU A 72 -1.00 -4.45 -1.99
C LEU A 72 -1.50 -4.40 -0.54
N SER A 73 -1.41 -3.23 0.08
CA SER A 73 -1.81 -2.96 1.44
C SER A 73 -2.86 -1.85 1.47
N GLY A 74 -3.68 -1.82 2.51
CA GLY A 74 -4.69 -0.78 2.67
C GLY A 74 -5.33 -0.73 4.05
N VAL A 75 -5.88 0.44 4.37
CA VAL A 75 -6.74 0.65 5.54
C VAL A 75 -8.17 0.32 5.15
N THR A 76 -8.78 -0.65 5.81
CA THR A 76 -10.12 -1.13 5.46
C THR A 76 -11.00 -1.27 6.72
N PRO A 77 -12.34 -1.38 6.58
CA PRO A 77 -13.21 -1.73 7.71
C PRO A 77 -12.80 -3.06 8.40
N LYS A 78 -12.18 -3.98 7.64
CA LYS A 78 -11.72 -5.28 8.15
C LYS A 78 -10.36 -5.21 8.86
N GLY A 79 -9.69 -4.05 8.86
CA GLY A 79 -8.38 -3.86 9.46
C GLY A 79 -7.34 -3.27 8.50
N LEU A 80 -6.10 -3.20 8.99
CA LEU A 80 -4.91 -2.94 8.19
C LEU A 80 -4.52 -4.25 7.49
N ILE A 81 -4.78 -4.32 6.19
CA ILE A 81 -4.63 -5.56 5.42
C ILE A 81 -3.47 -5.42 4.43
N THR A 82 -2.74 -6.52 4.26
CA THR A 82 -1.78 -6.72 3.18
C THR A 82 -2.06 -8.04 2.48
N PHE A 83 -2.20 -8.04 1.16
CA PHE A 83 -2.49 -9.24 0.37
C PHE A 83 -1.23 -10.09 0.11
N THR A 84 -0.66 -10.68 1.16
CA THR A 84 0.55 -11.52 1.06
C THR A 84 0.37 -12.77 0.19
N ASN A 85 -0.85 -13.30 0.07
CA ASN A 85 -1.15 -14.39 -0.86
C ASN A 85 -0.93 -14.00 -2.32
N THR A 86 -1.25 -12.76 -2.70
CA THR A 86 -0.98 -12.25 -4.05
C THR A 86 0.51 -12.29 -4.35
N VAL A 87 1.36 -11.90 -3.39
CA VAL A 87 2.82 -11.96 -3.55
C VAL A 87 3.28 -13.41 -3.74
N LYS A 88 2.85 -14.34 -2.89
CA LYS A 88 3.21 -15.76 -2.98
C LYS A 88 2.74 -16.43 -4.27
N ASN A 89 1.62 -15.97 -4.84
CA ASN A 89 1.12 -16.50 -6.11
C ASN A 89 1.88 -15.91 -7.31
N LEU A 90 2.53 -14.76 -7.17
CA LEU A 90 3.20 -14.02 -8.25
C LEU A 90 4.75 -14.06 -8.18
N ALA A 91 5.33 -14.51 -7.07
CA ALA A 91 6.77 -14.69 -6.94
C ALA A 91 7.15 -15.88 -6.07
N ASP A 92 8.31 -16.46 -6.38
CA ASP A 92 8.98 -17.52 -5.62
C ASP A 92 10.26 -16.99 -4.96
N ASP A 93 11.01 -16.12 -5.66
CA ASP A 93 12.09 -15.33 -5.05
C ASP A 93 11.52 -14.05 -4.45
N ILE A 94 11.38 -14.05 -3.13
CA ILE A 94 10.75 -12.95 -2.39
C ILE A 94 11.77 -12.34 -1.44
N THR A 95 11.96 -11.03 -1.56
CA THR A 95 12.72 -10.24 -0.59
C THR A 95 11.78 -9.31 0.17
N VAL A 96 11.65 -9.54 1.47
CA VAL A 96 10.94 -8.65 2.39
C VAL A 96 11.92 -7.64 2.96
N ILE A 97 11.65 -6.36 2.71
CA ILE A 97 12.45 -5.24 3.21
C ILE A 97 11.71 -4.60 4.39
N ARG A 98 12.26 -4.69 5.60
CA ARG A 98 11.75 -3.97 6.75
C ARG A 98 12.12 -2.49 6.63
N ASP A 99 11.14 -1.63 6.42
CA ASP A 99 11.31 -0.18 6.28
C ASP A 99 10.09 0.55 6.89
N GLU A 100 10.30 1.20 8.03
CA GLU A 100 9.26 2.05 8.65
C GLU A 100 9.16 3.43 7.98
N SER A 101 10.25 3.88 7.37
CA SER A 101 10.50 5.28 7.00
C SER A 101 10.25 5.61 5.53
N GLY A 102 10.17 4.59 4.67
CA GLY A 102 9.99 4.73 3.23
C GLY A 102 11.25 5.20 2.49
N ILE A 103 12.44 5.03 3.06
CA ILE A 103 13.71 5.37 2.38
C ILE A 103 14.06 4.45 1.21
N THR A 104 13.41 3.29 1.14
CA THR A 104 13.64 2.30 0.08
C THR A 104 12.83 2.57 -1.20
N GLU A 105 11.94 3.58 -1.20
CA GLU A 105 11.07 3.88 -2.34
C GLU A 105 11.86 4.05 -3.64
N LYS A 106 12.99 4.79 -3.58
CA LYS A 106 13.79 5.10 -4.76
C LYS A 106 14.43 3.86 -5.35
N LEU A 107 14.96 2.98 -4.49
CA LEU A 107 15.53 1.69 -4.88
C LEU A 107 14.47 0.85 -5.60
N LEU A 108 13.25 0.80 -5.05
CA LEU A 108 12.16 0.03 -5.65
C LEU A 108 11.70 0.65 -6.98
N ALA A 109 11.59 1.98 -7.06
CA ALA A 109 11.30 2.67 -8.31
C ALA A 109 12.36 2.38 -9.38
N ASP A 110 13.64 2.40 -9.02
CA ASP A 110 14.74 2.09 -9.94
C ASP A 110 14.68 0.64 -10.44
N ILE A 111 14.37 -0.33 -9.56
CA ILE A 111 14.15 -1.72 -9.96
C ILE A 111 12.98 -1.82 -10.94
N ALA A 112 11.85 -1.17 -10.65
CA ALA A 112 10.67 -1.22 -11.52
C ALA A 112 10.95 -0.61 -12.90
N ASP A 113 11.51 0.59 -12.94
CA ASP A 113 11.81 1.31 -14.17
C ASP A 113 12.84 0.58 -15.03
N TYR A 114 13.91 0.07 -14.41
CA TYR A 114 14.91 -0.71 -15.11
C TYR A 114 14.33 -2.01 -15.66
N SER A 115 13.60 -2.77 -14.85
CA SER A 115 12.98 -4.05 -15.27
C SER A 115 12.03 -3.85 -16.45
N ALA A 116 11.21 -2.81 -16.42
CA ALA A 116 10.35 -2.46 -17.54
C ALA A 116 11.17 -2.03 -18.78
N SER A 117 12.27 -1.28 -18.60
CA SER A 117 13.12 -0.82 -19.70
C SER A 117 13.77 -1.95 -20.50
N ILE A 118 13.99 -3.11 -19.88
CA ILE A 118 14.59 -4.30 -20.50
C ILE A 118 13.55 -5.38 -20.88
N GLY A 119 12.27 -5.03 -20.81
CA GLY A 119 11.18 -5.81 -21.39
C GLY A 119 10.29 -6.60 -20.44
N TYR A 120 10.51 -6.56 -19.12
CA TYR A 120 9.64 -7.25 -18.17
C TYR A 120 8.35 -6.47 -17.91
N ASP A 121 7.23 -7.18 -17.80
CA ASP A 121 6.01 -6.62 -17.21
C ASP A 121 6.16 -6.51 -15.68
N VAL A 122 5.86 -5.34 -15.13
CA VAL A 122 6.09 -4.99 -13.73
C VAL A 122 4.80 -4.52 -13.07
N ILE A 123 4.52 -5.05 -11.89
CA ILE A 123 3.44 -4.57 -11.02
C ILE A 123 4.07 -3.72 -9.91
N VAL A 124 3.79 -2.42 -9.96
CA VAL A 124 4.20 -1.44 -8.95
C VAL A 124 3.06 -1.27 -7.96
N CYS A 125 3.32 -1.62 -6.70
CA CYS A 125 2.37 -1.42 -5.62
C CYS A 125 2.70 -0.15 -4.82
N ARG A 126 1.73 0.75 -4.71
CA ARG A 126 1.89 2.09 -4.13
C ARG A 126 1.79 2.09 -2.61
N ASP A 127 2.45 3.06 -1.97
CA ASP A 127 2.37 3.25 -0.52
C ASP A 127 0.97 3.76 -0.11
N VAL A 128 0.48 3.28 1.02
CA VAL A 128 -0.85 3.61 1.54
C VAL A 128 -0.99 5.09 1.90
N LEU A 129 0.07 5.70 2.44
CA LEU A 129 0.08 7.08 2.90
C LEU A 129 0.67 8.05 1.86
N PHE A 130 1.43 7.52 0.90
CA PHE A 130 2.06 8.26 -0.21
C PHE A 130 1.81 7.55 -1.54
N PRO A 131 0.60 7.68 -2.14
CA PRO A 131 0.22 6.95 -3.36
C PRO A 131 1.16 7.17 -4.56
N GLU A 132 1.94 8.24 -4.57
CA GLU A 132 2.96 8.52 -5.58
C GLU A 132 4.22 7.66 -5.43
N LYS A 133 4.51 7.15 -4.22
CA LYS A 133 5.72 6.38 -3.91
C LYS A 133 5.53 4.89 -4.14
N THR A 134 6.60 4.24 -4.57
CA THR A 134 6.65 2.79 -4.73
C THR A 134 6.93 2.11 -3.39
N ALA A 135 6.04 1.23 -2.95
CA ALA A 135 6.20 0.45 -1.73
C ALA A 135 6.55 -1.01 -2.00
N HIS A 136 6.11 -1.57 -3.12
CA HIS A 136 6.45 -2.93 -3.54
C HIS A 136 6.58 -3.04 -5.06
N VAL A 137 7.38 -4.01 -5.50
CA VAL A 137 7.61 -4.32 -6.92
C VAL A 137 7.48 -5.82 -7.11
N LEU A 138 6.64 -6.24 -8.05
CA LEU A 138 6.52 -7.64 -8.46
C LEU A 138 6.81 -7.74 -9.95
N ILE A 139 7.55 -8.78 -10.32
CA ILE A 139 7.95 -9.07 -11.70
C ILE A 139 7.52 -10.52 -11.96
N PRO A 140 6.24 -10.73 -12.36
CA PRO A 140 5.64 -12.06 -12.38
C PRO A 140 6.36 -13.05 -13.30
N GLU A 141 6.86 -12.59 -14.45
CA GLU A 141 7.60 -13.43 -15.41
C GLU A 141 8.90 -13.99 -14.82
N LYS A 142 9.58 -13.20 -13.98
CA LYS A 142 10.80 -13.62 -13.28
C LYS A 142 10.51 -14.34 -11.96
N ARG A 143 9.25 -14.49 -11.58
CA ARG A 143 8.85 -15.01 -10.26
C ARG A 143 9.52 -14.26 -9.10
N LEU A 144 9.70 -12.95 -9.24
CA LEU A 144 10.50 -12.13 -8.32
C LEU A 144 9.63 -11.03 -7.66
N ALA A 145 9.79 -10.83 -6.36
CA ALA A 145 9.14 -9.73 -5.64
C ALA A 145 10.04 -9.08 -4.59
N TYR A 146 10.02 -7.75 -4.56
CA TYR A 146 10.54 -6.91 -3.49
C TYR A 146 9.37 -6.24 -2.78
N VAL A 147 9.16 -6.58 -1.52
CA VAL A 147 8.01 -6.09 -0.74
C VAL A 147 8.46 -5.42 0.54
N THR A 148 7.93 -4.24 0.82
CA THR A 148 8.20 -3.52 2.07
C THR A 148 7.29 -3.95 3.20
N SER A 149 7.83 -4.18 4.39
CA SER A 149 7.08 -4.44 5.62
C SER A 149 7.32 -3.32 6.62
N CYS A 150 6.26 -2.92 7.32
CA CYS A 150 6.30 -1.99 8.46
C CYS A 150 5.37 -2.47 9.58
N ASP A 151 5.37 -1.81 10.74
CA ASP A 151 4.57 -2.23 11.90
C ASP A 151 3.06 -2.13 11.69
N ALA A 152 2.62 -1.27 10.77
CA ALA A 152 1.21 -1.12 10.38
C ALA A 152 0.79 -2.16 9.33
N PHE A 153 1.72 -2.58 8.46
CA PHE A 153 1.49 -3.51 7.37
C PHE A 153 2.57 -4.61 7.40
N PRO A 154 2.48 -5.54 8.37
CA PRO A 154 3.49 -6.58 8.53
C PRO A 154 3.40 -7.60 7.40
N ILE A 155 4.54 -7.95 6.80
CA ILE A 155 4.65 -9.02 5.80
C ILE A 155 5.56 -10.11 6.35
N ASN A 156 4.97 -11.29 6.56
CA ASN A 156 5.71 -12.50 6.93
C ASN A 156 5.45 -13.60 5.91
N ILE A 157 6.46 -13.95 5.13
CA ILE A 157 6.39 -14.97 4.08
C ILE A 157 7.51 -15.99 4.34
N LYS A 158 7.13 -17.24 4.55
CA LYS A 158 8.08 -18.33 4.83
C LYS A 158 9.01 -18.52 3.64
N GLY A 159 10.32 -18.59 3.91
CA GLY A 159 11.35 -18.78 2.89
C GLY A 159 11.80 -17.50 2.18
N ALA A 160 11.18 -16.35 2.49
CA ALA A 160 11.62 -15.07 1.94
C ALA A 160 12.96 -14.62 2.52
N LYS A 161 13.75 -13.90 1.71
CA LYS A 161 14.94 -13.18 2.16
C LYS A 161 14.50 -11.95 2.95
N HIS A 162 15.19 -11.64 4.03
CA HIS A 162 14.88 -10.48 4.88
C HIS A 162 16.02 -9.47 4.88
N ILE A 163 15.70 -8.24 4.50
CA ILE A 163 16.61 -7.09 4.55
C ILE A 163 15.98 -6.04 5.48
N SER A 164 16.81 -5.31 6.22
CA SER A 164 16.35 -4.17 7.03
C SER A 164 16.93 -2.90 6.42
N ALA A 165 16.07 -1.92 6.15
CA ALA A 165 16.46 -0.62 5.59
C ALA A 165 17.41 0.13 6.54
N ASP A 166 17.24 -0.03 7.85
CA ASP A 166 18.09 0.57 8.89
C ASP A 166 19.57 0.18 8.75
N LYS A 167 19.90 -0.94 8.07
CA LYS A 167 21.30 -1.31 7.76
C LYS A 167 22.01 -0.26 6.88
N TYR A 168 21.23 0.49 6.09
CA TYR A 168 21.71 1.55 5.21
C TYR A 168 21.72 2.92 5.90
N CYS A 169 21.41 2.99 7.20
CA CYS A 169 21.43 4.21 7.98
C CYS A 169 22.65 4.28 8.91
N ASP A 170 23.02 5.50 9.32
CA ASP A 170 23.92 5.74 10.44
C ASP A 170 23.15 5.67 11.76
N LYS A 171 23.47 4.63 12.54
CA LYS A 171 22.83 4.38 13.84
C LYS A 171 23.11 5.48 14.86
N ASN A 172 24.25 6.15 14.79
CA ASN A 172 24.59 7.24 15.72
C ASN A 172 23.77 8.51 15.44
N ILE A 173 23.28 8.66 14.21
CA ILE A 173 22.35 9.74 13.86
C ILE A 173 20.94 9.35 14.33
N LEU A 174 20.48 8.14 14.00
CA LEU A 174 19.16 7.65 14.39
C LEU A 174 18.97 7.64 15.91
N SER A 175 19.98 7.22 16.68
CA SER A 175 19.90 7.11 18.13
C SER A 175 19.66 8.45 18.84
N LYS A 176 19.94 9.58 18.18
CA LYS A 176 19.66 10.92 18.70
C LYS A 176 18.16 11.25 18.69
N TYR A 177 17.37 10.48 17.93
CA TYR A 177 15.95 10.69 17.71
C TYR A 177 15.12 9.46 18.13
N ASP A 178 15.66 8.54 18.93
CA ASP A 178 14.98 7.28 19.25
C ASP A 178 13.59 7.51 19.85
N SER A 179 13.45 8.50 20.75
CA SER A 179 12.16 8.89 21.33
C SER A 179 11.16 9.38 20.30
N GLU A 180 11.59 10.26 19.40
CA GLU A 180 10.77 10.85 18.34
C GLU A 180 10.37 9.80 17.31
N LEU A 181 11.31 8.92 16.93
CA LEU A 181 11.06 7.82 16.03
C LEU A 181 10.07 6.82 16.62
N CYS A 182 10.18 6.50 17.91
CA CYS A 182 9.22 5.65 18.61
C CYS A 182 7.84 6.32 18.63
N PHE A 183 7.79 7.60 19.01
CA PHE A 183 6.57 8.40 19.01
C PHE A 183 5.88 8.39 17.63
N TYR A 184 6.61 8.65 16.55
CA TYR A 184 6.03 8.64 15.20
C TYR A 184 5.49 7.27 14.82
N LYS A 185 6.24 6.19 15.04
CA LYS A 185 5.80 4.82 14.70
C LYS A 185 4.50 4.46 15.42
N GLU A 186 4.44 4.68 16.73
CA GLU A 186 3.26 4.37 17.55
C GLU A 186 2.04 5.22 17.16
N ASN A 187 2.23 6.51 16.94
CA ASN A 187 1.13 7.42 16.61
C ASN A 187 0.62 7.21 15.19
N ILE A 188 1.49 6.93 14.21
CA ILE A 188 1.06 6.55 12.85
C ILE A 188 0.17 5.31 12.93
N LYS A 189 0.62 4.25 13.62
CA LYS A 189 -0.17 3.03 13.78
C LYS A 189 -1.51 3.29 14.48
N THR A 190 -1.51 4.09 15.53
CA THR A 190 -2.72 4.48 16.27
C THR A 190 -3.72 5.22 15.39
N LEU A 191 -3.25 6.19 14.59
CA LEU A 191 -4.10 6.93 13.65
C LEU A 191 -4.69 6.01 12.57
N LEU A 192 -3.89 5.10 12.02
CA LEU A 192 -4.36 4.11 11.05
C LEU A 192 -5.41 3.17 11.63
N LEU A 193 -5.23 2.70 12.87
CA LEU A 193 -6.23 1.89 13.58
C LEU A 193 -7.51 2.70 13.86
N LYS A 194 -7.39 4.00 14.17
CA LYS A 194 -8.57 4.85 14.31
C LYS A 194 -9.33 5.02 12.99
N CYS A 195 -8.63 5.08 11.86
CA CYS A 195 -9.27 5.04 10.55
C CYS A 195 -10.03 3.73 10.33
N VAL A 196 -9.47 2.58 10.73
CA VAL A 196 -10.17 1.28 10.66
C VAL A 196 -11.50 1.33 11.42
N ASP A 197 -11.50 1.85 12.65
CA ASP A 197 -12.72 1.92 13.46
C ASP A 197 -13.80 2.81 12.83
N ILE A 198 -13.41 3.96 12.26
CA ILE A 198 -14.36 4.84 11.57
C ILE A 198 -14.82 4.21 10.24
N LEU A 199 -13.98 3.43 9.56
CA LEU A 199 -14.38 2.71 8.36
C LEU A 199 -15.34 1.56 8.66
N LYS A 200 -15.29 0.96 9.86
CA LYS A 200 -16.32 0.02 10.32
C LYS A 200 -17.66 0.73 10.49
N GLU A 201 -17.67 1.87 11.18
CA GLU A 201 -18.86 2.72 11.33
C GLU A 201 -19.43 3.13 9.95
N ALA A 202 -18.57 3.57 9.03
CA ALA A 202 -18.96 3.88 7.65
C ALA A 202 -19.58 2.69 6.92
N LYS A 203 -19.02 1.49 7.12
CA LYS A 203 -19.57 0.26 6.54
C LYS A 203 -20.93 -0.10 7.14
N ASP A 204 -21.10 0.03 8.45
CA ASP A 204 -22.38 -0.27 9.10
C ASP A 204 -23.48 0.69 8.59
N ILE A 205 -23.17 1.99 8.47
CA ILE A 205 -24.08 2.99 7.87
C ILE A 205 -24.36 2.68 6.39
N HIS A 206 -23.36 2.19 5.66
CA HIS A 206 -23.53 1.79 4.26
C HIS A 206 -24.44 0.56 4.13
N ASP A 207 -24.28 -0.43 4.99
CA ASP A 207 -25.12 -1.62 5.01
C ASP A 207 -26.58 -1.23 5.36
N GLU A 208 -26.81 -0.27 6.27
CA GLU A 208 -28.16 0.31 6.54
C GLU A 208 -28.74 1.07 5.32
N LEU A 209 -27.89 1.77 4.55
CA LEU A 209 -28.29 2.41 3.29
C LEU A 209 -28.73 1.38 2.25
N GLU A 210 -27.98 0.28 2.11
CA GLU A 210 -28.33 -0.82 1.21
C GLU A 210 -29.69 -1.42 1.55
N ASP A 211 -29.97 -1.65 2.84
CA ASP A 211 -31.28 -2.14 3.30
C ASP A 211 -32.43 -1.19 2.91
N CYS A 212 -32.20 0.12 3.03
CA CYS A 212 -33.17 1.12 2.57
C CYS A 212 -33.43 1.00 1.07
N TYR A 213 -32.39 0.82 0.25
CA TYR A 213 -32.53 0.68 -1.21
C TYR A 213 -33.22 -0.63 -1.60
N ILE A 214 -32.81 -1.76 -1.02
CA ILE A 214 -33.40 -3.08 -1.27
C ILE A 214 -34.90 -3.08 -0.98
N SER A 215 -35.32 -2.43 0.12
CA SER A 215 -36.73 -2.37 0.50
C SER A 215 -37.62 -1.61 -0.49
N GLU A 216 -37.03 -0.77 -1.34
CA GLU A 216 -37.74 0.06 -2.33
C GLU A 216 -37.40 -0.34 -3.78
N MET A 217 -36.59 -1.39 -3.99
CA MET A 217 -36.13 -1.80 -5.31
C MET A 217 -37.21 -2.64 -6.01
N ASP A 218 -37.63 -2.22 -7.21
CA ASP A 218 -38.46 -3.04 -8.09
C ASP A 218 -37.58 -4.09 -8.77
N PHE A 219 -37.41 -5.22 -8.10
CA PHE A 219 -36.66 -6.37 -8.62
C PHE A 219 -37.23 -6.88 -9.95
N GLY A 220 -38.54 -6.77 -10.19
CA GLY A 220 -39.14 -7.18 -11.46
C GLY A 220 -38.74 -6.28 -12.62
N ALA A 221 -38.55 -4.97 -12.40
CA ALA A 221 -37.98 -4.07 -13.39
C ALA A 221 -36.49 -4.33 -13.63
N LEU A 222 -35.73 -4.63 -12.57
CA LEU A 222 -34.32 -4.99 -12.67
C LEU A 222 -34.12 -6.28 -13.46
N ASP A 223 -34.94 -7.30 -13.23
CA ASP A 223 -34.89 -8.58 -13.95
C ASP A 223 -35.19 -8.39 -15.44
N ARG A 224 -36.20 -7.58 -15.80
CA ARG A 224 -36.50 -7.25 -17.20
C ARG A 224 -35.33 -6.56 -17.89
N LEU A 225 -34.72 -5.56 -17.26
CA LEU A 225 -33.54 -4.87 -17.80
C LEU A 225 -32.35 -5.83 -17.95
N THR A 226 -32.17 -6.74 -16.99
CA THR A 226 -31.10 -7.75 -17.03
C THR A 226 -31.30 -8.71 -18.20
N GLU A 227 -32.53 -9.19 -18.43
CA GLU A 227 -32.86 -10.03 -19.58
C GLU A 227 -32.65 -9.34 -20.92
N ASP A 228 -32.96 -8.04 -21.01
CA ASP A 228 -32.74 -7.25 -22.23
C ASP A 228 -31.24 -7.08 -22.52
N LEU A 229 -30.42 -6.80 -21.50
CA LEU A 229 -28.96 -6.70 -21.62
C LEU A 229 -28.27 -8.03 -21.95
N ILE A 230 -28.82 -9.16 -21.49
CA ILE A 230 -28.27 -10.50 -21.83
C ILE A 230 -28.58 -10.88 -23.29
N LYS A 231 -29.61 -10.27 -23.89
CA LYS A 231 -30.02 -10.52 -25.29
C LYS A 231 -29.29 -9.63 -26.30
N GLU A 232 -28.60 -8.56 -25.87
CA GLU A 232 -27.64 -7.79 -26.68
C GLU A 232 -26.29 -8.51 -26.82
#